data_AF-A0A6A7KCN4-F1
#
_entry.id   AF-A0A6A7KCN4-F1
#
_cell.length_a   1.000
_cell.length_b   1.000
_cell.length_c   1.000
_cell.angle_alpha   90.00
_cell.angle_beta   90.00
_cell.angle_gamma   90.00
#
_symmetry.space_group_name_H-M   'P 1'
#
loop_
_entity.id
_entity.type
_entity.pdbx_description
1 polymer ?
#
loop_
_entity_poly.entity_id
_entity_poly.type
_entity_poly.pdbx_seq_one_letter_code
_entity_poly.pdbx_strand_id
1 'polypeptide(L)' 'MKKLKNVKENKEEAINCDTVVLSLSVRADSQYIEIYEDCVFDVIAIGDCNTRQVTLYNAAHTGYAARTINY' A
#
# COMPACT_ATOMS: atom_id res chain seq x y z
N MET A 1 -0.66 -25.26 -14.61
CA MET A 1 -0.07 -24.39 -15.66
C MET A 1 -0.83 -23.07 -15.66
N LYS A 2 -0.25 -21.97 -15.18
CA LYS A 2 -0.90 -20.66 -15.18
C LYS A 2 -0.62 -19.98 -16.54
N LYS A 3 -1.66 -19.47 -17.21
CA LYS A 3 -1.55 -18.74 -18.47
C LYS A 3 -1.46 -17.24 -18.17
N LEU A 4 -0.57 -16.52 -18.84
CA LEU A 4 -0.44 -15.08 -18.72
C LEU A 4 -0.90 -14.45 -20.04
N LYS A 5 -1.60 -13.31 -19.98
CA LYS A 5 -2.08 -12.64 -21.19
C LYS A 5 -1.11 -11.52 -21.55
N ASN A 6 -0.61 -11.55 -22.78
CA ASN A 6 0.20 -10.46 -23.30
C ASN A 6 -0.72 -9.30 -23.70
N VAL A 7 -0.64 -8.18 -22.97
CA VAL A 7 -1.57 -7.07 -23.07
C VAL A 7 -1.41 -6.27 -24.38
N LYS A 8 -0.24 -6.35 -25.04
CA LYS A 8 0.01 -5.61 -26.30
C LYS A 8 -0.65 -6.25 -27.52
N GLU A 9 -0.76 -7.57 -27.56
CA GLU A 9 -1.23 -8.30 -28.75
C GLU A 9 -2.58 -8.99 -28.54
N ASN A 10 -3.21 -8.78 -27.38
CA ASN A 10 -4.46 -9.44 -26.97
C ASN A 10 -4.41 -10.99 -27.09
N LYS A 11 -3.19 -11.53 -27.12
CA LYS A 11 -2.86 -12.93 -27.34
C LYS A 11 -2.53 -13.56 -25.99
N GLU A 12 -3.15 -14.70 -25.73
CA GLU A 12 -2.83 -15.49 -24.54
C GLU A 12 -1.61 -16.36 -24.82
N GLU A 13 -0.62 -16.29 -23.94
CA GLU A 13 0.60 -17.09 -24.04
C GLU A 13 0.90 -17.80 -22.73
N ALA A 14 1.30 -19.07 -22.83
CA ALA A 14 1.78 -19.78 -21.67
C ALA A 14 3.27 -19.45 -21.47
N ILE A 15 3.59 -18.78 -20.37
CA ILE A 15 4.99 -18.51 -19.99
C ILE A 15 5.40 -19.60 -18.99
N ASN A 16 6.38 -20.41 -19.35
CA ASN A 16 6.93 -21.43 -18.45
C ASN A 16 7.91 -20.78 -17.46
N CYS A 17 7.76 -21.08 -16.18
CA CYS A 17 8.63 -20.56 -15.11
C CYS A 17 8.56 -21.48 -13.89
N ASP A 18 9.65 -21.55 -13.14
CA ASP A 18 9.71 -22.32 -11.89
C ASP A 18 8.95 -21.59 -10.76
N THR A 19 8.90 -20.26 -10.80
CA THR A 19 8.22 -19.42 -9.80
C THR A 19 7.72 -18.13 -10.42
N VAL A 20 6.54 -17.69 -9.98
CA VAL A 20 5.95 -16.39 -10.33
C VAL A 20 5.92 -15.50 -9.09
N VAL A 21 6.52 -14.31 -9.18
CA VAL A 21 6.42 -13.26 -8.16
C VAL A 21 5.40 -12.22 -8.60
N LEU A 22 4.35 -12.04 -7.80
CA LEU A 22 3.29 -11.06 -8.05
C LEU A 22 3.58 -9.77 -7.27
N SER A 23 4.01 -8.73 -7.99
CA SER A 23 4.30 -7.40 -7.44
C SER A 23 3.43 -6.32 -8.09
N LEU A 24 2.11 -6.42 -7.93
CA LEU A 24 1.13 -5.57 -8.63
C LEU A 24 0.92 -4.23 -7.94
N SER A 25 0.72 -4.25 -6.62
CA SER A 25 0.46 -3.07 -5.79
C SER A 25 0.46 -3.49 -4.32
N VAL A 26 0.28 -2.52 -3.42
CA VAL A 26 0.07 -2.74 -1.99
C VAL A 26 -1.28 -2.16 -1.57
N ARG A 27 -1.78 -2.61 -0.42
CA ARG A 27 -2.98 -2.07 0.22
C ARG A 27 -2.58 -1.49 1.56
N ALA A 28 -3.23 -0.41 1.96
CA ALA A 28 -3.07 0.15 3.29
C ALA A 28 -3.48 -0.90 4.33
N ASP A 29 -2.64 -1.07 5.35
CA ASP A 29 -2.93 -1.90 6.52
C ASP A 29 -3.45 -1.01 7.65
N SER A 30 -4.77 -0.82 7.70
CA SER A 30 -5.44 0.09 8.64
C SER A 30 -5.92 -0.60 9.92
N GLN A 31 -5.75 -1.91 10.05
CA GLN A 31 -6.37 -2.70 11.13
C GLN A 31 -5.93 -2.25 12.52
N TYR A 32 -4.71 -1.75 12.66
CA TYR A 32 -4.19 -1.28 13.93
C TYR A 32 -4.72 0.11 14.32
N ILE A 33 -5.13 0.93 13.36
CA ILE A 33 -5.68 2.28 13.64
C ILE A 33 -7.01 2.13 14.39
N GLU A 34 -7.89 1.27 13.86
CA GLU A 34 -9.23 1.01 14.40
C GLU A 34 -9.21 0.57 15.87
N ILE A 35 -8.17 -0.15 16.30
CA ILE A 35 -8.02 -0.61 17.70
C ILE A 35 -7.76 0.56 18.67
N TYR A 36 -7.09 1.62 18.20
CA TYR A 36 -6.71 2.75 19.05
C TYR A 36 -7.72 3.90 19.02
N GLU A 37 -8.63 3.96 18.03
CA GLU A 37 -9.62 5.03 17.90
C GLU A 37 -10.48 5.22 19.16
N ASP A 38 -10.81 4.13 19.85
CA ASP A 38 -11.62 4.17 21.09
C ASP A 38 -10.78 4.33 22.38
N CYS A 39 -9.45 4.27 22.28
CA CYS A 39 -8.56 4.24 23.44
C CYS A 39 -7.95 5.60 23.80
N VAL A 40 -7.90 6.55 22.86
CA VAL A 40 -7.24 7.85 23.02
C VAL A 40 -8.05 8.96 22.34
N PHE A 41 -7.74 10.22 22.68
CA PHE A 41 -8.46 11.37 22.14
C PHE A 41 -8.21 11.59 20.65
N ASP A 42 -6.98 11.32 20.17
CA ASP A 42 -6.60 11.48 18.78
C ASP A 42 -5.70 10.32 18.31
N VAL A 43 -6.03 9.77 17.13
CA VAL A 43 -5.20 8.81 16.40
C VAL A 43 -4.93 9.38 15.01
N ILE A 44 -3.65 9.52 14.65
CA ILE A 44 -3.25 10.05 13.35
C ILE A 44 -2.52 8.95 12.57
N ALA A 45 -3.16 8.51 11.49
CA ALA A 45 -2.53 7.62 10.53
C ALA A 45 -1.57 8.41 9.61
N ILE A 46 -0.36 7.91 9.40
CA ILE A 46 0.65 8.53 8.52
C ILE A 46 1.21 7.52 7.53
N GLY A 47 1.76 8.01 6.41
CA GLY A 47 2.37 7.17 5.39
C GLY A 47 1.41 6.17 4.75
N ASP A 48 1.94 4.99 4.43
CA ASP A 48 1.28 4.02 3.55
C ASP A 48 0.08 3.31 4.19
N CYS A 49 -0.06 3.36 5.53
CA CYS A 49 -1.27 2.88 6.21
C CYS A 49 -2.43 3.88 6.12
N ASN A 50 -2.16 5.14 5.76
CA ASN A 50 -3.17 6.18 5.60
C ASN A 50 -3.50 6.47 4.13
N THR A 51 -2.55 6.27 3.21
CA THR A 51 -2.72 6.64 1.80
C THR A 51 -2.27 5.53 0.85
N ARG A 52 -2.90 5.45 -0.32
CA ARG A 52 -2.45 4.58 -1.42
C ARG A 52 -1.25 5.14 -2.20
N GLN A 53 -0.66 6.25 -1.76
CA GLN A 53 0.50 6.86 -2.44
C GLN A 53 1.80 6.41 -1.78
N VAL A 54 2.29 5.27 -2.26
CA VAL A 54 3.34 4.42 -1.69
C VAL A 54 4.74 4.92 -2.05
N THR A 55 5.07 6.14 -1.63
CA THR A 55 6.43 6.68 -1.83
C THR A 55 7.07 7.02 -0.49
N LEU A 56 8.36 6.76 -0.38
CA LEU A 56 9.15 7.16 0.79
C LEU A 56 9.04 8.66 1.08
N TYR A 57 8.91 9.48 0.03
CA TYR A 57 8.65 10.90 0.16
C TYR A 57 7.37 11.18 0.94
N ASN A 58 6.24 10.56 0.56
CA ASN A 58 4.97 10.76 1.23
C ASN A 58 4.97 10.23 2.67
N ALA A 59 5.61 9.09 2.91
CA ALA A 59 5.75 8.55 4.27
C ALA A 59 6.50 9.54 5.18
N ALA A 60 7.62 10.09 4.72
CA ALA A 60 8.38 11.07 5.48
C ALA A 60 7.63 12.41 5.65
N HIS A 61 6.98 12.88 4.59
CA HIS A 61 6.27 14.16 4.59
C HIS A 61 5.05 14.16 5.51
N THR A 62 4.24 13.09 5.46
CA THR A 62 3.06 12.94 6.35
C THR A 62 3.47 12.79 7.81
N GLY A 63 4.57 12.08 8.10
CA GLY A 63 5.13 12.02 9.45
C GLY A 63 5.59 13.38 9.97
N TYR A 64 6.26 14.18 9.14
CA TYR A 64 6.63 15.54 9.52
C TYR A 64 5.41 16.44 9.74
N ALA A 65 4.42 16.39 8.85
CA ALA A 65 3.20 17.18 8.93
C ALA A 65 2.36 16.86 10.19
N ALA A 66 2.32 15.60 10.62
CA ALA A 66 1.59 15.19 11.82
C ALA A 66 2.12 15.87 13.11
N ARG A 67 3.40 16.27 13.15
CA ARG A 67 3.97 17.04 14.28
C ARG A 67 3.23 18.36 14.50
N THR A 68 2.77 18.99 13.43
CA THR A 68 2.15 20.33 13.46
C THR A 68 0.70 20.33 13.93
N ILE A 69 0.08 19.15 14.10
CA ILE A 69 -1.33 19.03 14.48
C ILE A 69 -1.51 19.08 16.02
N ASN A 70 -0.43 18.90 16.79
CA ASN A 70 -0.45 18.82 18.26
C ASN A 70 0.27 19.99 18.98
N TYR A 71 0.42 21.14 18.32
CA TYR A 71 0.95 22.39 18.91
C TYR A 71 0.03 23.57 18.60
#